data_AF-A0A5F1ZWL6-F1
#
_entry.id   AF-A0A5F1ZWL6-F1
#
_cell.length_a   1.000
_cell.length_b   1.000
_cell.length_c   1.000
_cell.angle_alpha   90.00
_cell.angle_beta   90.00
_cell.angle_gamma   90.00
#
_symmetry.space_group_name_H-M   'P 1'
#
loop_
_entity.id
_entity.type
_entity.pdbx_description
1 polymer ?
#
loop_
_entity_poly.entity_id
_entity_poly.type
_entity_poly.pdbx_seq_one_letter_code
_entity_poly.pdbx_strand_id
1 'polypeptide(L)'
;MESIDGKTISLWIMATIYTIAGILHFVIPKFYMRIMPPWIPYHKLMVQISGVAEIALGLGLFFPQTKVLAAWGVVLLLIAVFPANIYHFQSRTRKDPPTWALILRLPMQLVLIYWAYTFTY
;
A
#
# COMPACT_ATOMS: atom_id res chain seq x y z
N MET A 1 -11.25 -7.35 -31.49
CA MET A 1 -10.74 -6.68 -30.29
C MET A 1 -11.48 -7.29 -29.11
N GLU A 2 -10.82 -8.13 -28.31
CA GLU A 2 -11.38 -8.50 -27.01
C GLU A 2 -11.67 -7.22 -26.24
N SER A 3 -12.92 -7.02 -25.85
CA SER A 3 -13.26 -5.94 -24.94
C SER A 3 -12.54 -6.20 -23.63
N ILE A 4 -11.61 -5.33 -23.25
CA ILE A 4 -10.99 -5.39 -21.93
C ILE A 4 -12.12 -5.30 -20.91
N ASP A 5 -12.30 -6.34 -20.10
CA ASP A 5 -13.35 -6.36 -19.11
C ASP A 5 -13.06 -5.34 -17.98
N GLY A 6 -14.12 -4.90 -17.28
CA GLY A 6 -13.97 -3.93 -16.20
C GLY A 6 -13.09 -4.44 -15.05
N LYS A 7 -12.99 -5.76 -14.86
CA LYS A 7 -12.13 -6.37 -13.83
C LYS A 7 -10.65 -6.22 -14.17
N THR A 8 -10.29 -6.35 -15.43
CA THR A 8 -8.92 -6.25 -15.94
C THR A 8 -8.44 -4.80 -15.84
N ILE A 9 -9.30 -3.84 -16.21
CA ILE A 9 -9.02 -2.42 -16.00
C ILE A 9 -8.81 -2.14 -14.51
N SER A 10 -9.70 -2.64 -13.65
CA SER A 10 -9.57 -2.47 -12.20
C SER A 10 -8.28 -3.07 -11.65
N LEU A 11 -7.89 -4.27 -12.09
CA LEU A 11 -6.64 -4.92 -11.74
C LEU A 11 -5.42 -4.09 -12.15
N TRP A 12 -5.42 -3.54 -13.38
CA TRP A 12 -4.31 -2.71 -13.87
C TRP A 12 -4.19 -1.39 -13.13
N ILE A 13 -5.31 -0.76 -12.77
CA ILE A 13 -5.30 0.43 -11.91
C ILE A 13 -4.71 0.07 -10.55
N MET A 14 -5.14 -1.03 -9.94
CA MET A 14 -4.63 -1.50 -8.66
C MET A 14 -3.13 -1.77 -8.70
N ALA A 15 -2.67 -2.52 -9.70
CA ALA A 15 -1.27 -2.84 -9.95
C ALA A 15 -0.41 -1.57 -10.10
N THR A 16 -0.90 -0.60 -10.86
CA THR A 16 -0.23 0.68 -11.06
C THR A 16 -0.13 1.49 -9.77
N ILE A 17 -1.23 1.57 -9.00
CA ILE A 17 -1.27 2.28 -7.71
C ILE A 17 -0.22 1.73 -6.75
N TYR A 18 -0.17 0.41 -6.54
CA TYR A 18 0.79 -0.19 -5.60
C TYR A 18 2.23 -0.07 -6.10
N THR A 19 2.47 -0.18 -7.41
CA THR A 19 3.80 0.04 -7.98
C THR A 19 4.29 1.46 -7.73
N ILE A 20 3.44 2.47 -7.97
CA ILE A 20 3.77 3.87 -7.70
C ILE A 20 3.96 4.12 -6.19
N ALA A 21 3.09 3.57 -5.34
CA ALA A 21 3.22 3.67 -3.88
C ALA A 21 4.58 3.14 -3.38
N GLY A 22 5.01 1.99 -3.92
CA GLY A 22 6.30 1.42 -3.59
C GLY A 22 7.47 2.26 -4.07
N ILE A 23 7.37 2.89 -5.25
CA ILE A 23 8.38 3.85 -5.73
C ILE A 23 8.47 5.07 -4.80
N LEU A 24 7.34 5.58 -4.29
CA LEU A 24 7.33 6.73 -3.39
C LEU A 24 8.10 6.49 -2.08
N HIS A 25 8.22 5.24 -1.61
CA HIS A 25 9.07 4.92 -0.46
C HIS A 25 10.54 5.30 -0.67
N PHE A 26 11.02 5.27 -1.93
CA PHE A 26 12.39 5.65 -2.30
C PHE A 26 12.52 7.12 -2.69
N VAL A 27 11.45 7.74 -3.22
CA VAL A 27 11.43 9.15 -3.62
C VAL A 27 11.30 10.08 -2.41
N ILE A 28 10.44 9.75 -1.44
CA ILE A 28 10.18 10.56 -0.24
C ILE A 28 10.39 9.78 1.08
N PRO A 29 11.54 9.09 1.27
CA PRO A 29 11.76 8.20 2.41
C PRO A 29 11.66 8.89 3.76
N LYS A 30 12.00 10.19 3.83
CA LYS A 30 11.90 10.99 5.07
C LYS A 30 10.48 11.08 5.60
N PHE A 31 9.48 11.13 4.72
CA PHE A 31 8.08 11.14 5.12
C PHE A 31 7.71 9.79 5.75
N TYR A 32 8.01 8.68 5.06
CA TYR A 32 7.71 7.32 5.53
C TYR A 32 8.43 6.96 6.83
N MET A 33 9.70 7.35 6.99
CA MET A 33 10.46 7.11 8.23
C MET A 33 9.91 7.90 9.42
N ARG A 34 9.30 9.08 9.19
CA ARG A 34 8.75 9.92 10.25
C ARG A 34 7.45 9.36 10.83
N ILE A 35 6.65 8.70 9.99
CA ILE A 35 5.37 8.13 10.40
C ILE A 35 5.51 6.73 11.01
N MET A 36 6.73 6.18 11.04
CA MET A 36 7.03 4.88 11.60
C MET A 36 6.90 4.90 13.13
N PRO A 37 6.15 3.95 13.73
CA PRO A 37 6.08 3.82 15.17
C PRO A 37 7.43 3.49 15.82
N PRO A 38 7.72 4.02 17.02
CA PRO A 38 9.02 3.87 17.68
C PRO A 38 9.32 2.44 18.13
N TRP A 39 8.32 1.56 18.20
CA TRP A 39 8.50 0.14 18.54
C TRP A 39 8.98 -0.71 17.35
N ILE A 40 8.97 -0.17 16.12
CA ILE A 40 9.52 -0.86 14.96
C ILE A 40 11.01 -0.51 14.85
N PRO A 41 11.92 -1.49 14.93
CA PRO A 41 13.34 -1.21 14.78
C PRO A 41 13.70 -0.92 13.32
N TYR A 42 14.83 -0.25 13.10
CA TYR A 42 15.42 -0.03 11.77
C TYR A 42 14.45 0.60 10.75
N HIS A 43 13.83 1.74 11.06
CA HIS A 43 12.82 2.41 10.22
C HIS A 43 13.21 2.49 8.74
N LYS A 44 14.45 2.89 8.45
CA LYS A 44 14.94 3.01 7.07
C LYS A 44 14.87 1.69 6.31
N LEU A 45 15.32 0.60 6.93
CA LEU A 45 15.30 -0.73 6.32
C LEU A 45 13.86 -1.21 6.13
N MET A 46 12.99 -1.02 7.13
CA MET A 46 11.58 -1.43 7.04
C MET A 46 10.83 -0.69 5.92
N VAL A 47 11.05 0.63 5.77
CA VAL A 47 10.51 1.44 4.68
C VAL A 47 11.03 0.97 3.31
N GLN A 48 12.29 0.56 3.21
CA GLN A 48 12.84 0.02 1.97
C GLN A 48 12.25 -1.35 1.64
N ILE A 49 12.13 -2.24 2.63
CA ILE A 49 11.53 -3.57 2.45
C ILE A 49 10.06 -3.44 2.04
N SER A 50 9.28 -2.58 2.70
CA SER A 50 7.89 -2.35 2.31
C SER A 50 7.79 -1.76 0.91
N GLY A 51 8.65 -0.80 0.55
CA GLY A 51 8.70 -0.25 -0.80
C GLY A 51 9.01 -1.28 -1.88
N VAL A 52 10.00 -2.16 -1.66
CA VAL A 52 10.28 -3.28 -2.59
C VAL A 52 9.10 -4.23 -2.67
N ALA A 53 8.48 -4.57 -1.54
CA ALA A 53 7.32 -5.45 -1.50
C ALA A 53 6.14 -4.86 -2.29
N GLU A 54 5.82 -3.58 -2.11
CA GLU A 54 4.76 -2.89 -2.86
C GLU A 54 5.02 -2.91 -4.38
N ILE A 55 6.26 -2.65 -4.81
CA ILE A 55 6.65 -2.72 -6.23
C ILE A 55 6.50 -4.15 -6.76
N ALA A 56 7.05 -5.14 -6.05
CA ALA A 56 7.03 -6.52 -6.49
C ALA A 56 5.60 -7.07 -6.59
N LEU A 57 4.75 -6.75 -5.61
CA LEU A 57 3.35 -7.15 -5.59
C LEU A 57 2.54 -6.38 -6.64
N GLY A 58 2.76 -5.07 -6.77
CA GLY A 58 2.15 -4.25 -7.82
C GLY A 58 2.44 -4.80 -9.22
N LEU A 59 3.71 -5.12 -9.51
CA LEU A 59 4.10 -5.75 -10.76
C LEU A 59 3.54 -7.17 -10.91
N GLY A 60 3.52 -7.95 -9.82
CA GLY A 60 2.97 -9.31 -9.78
C GLY A 60 1.48 -9.39 -10.09
N LEU A 61 0.72 -8.30 -9.91
CA LEU A 61 -0.69 -8.22 -10.28
C LEU A 61 -0.92 -8.15 -11.80
N PHE A 62 0.07 -7.73 -12.60
CA PHE A 62 -0.07 -7.69 -14.06
C PHE A 62 0.00 -9.08 -14.71
N PHE A 63 0.59 -10.07 -14.03
CA PHE A 63 0.80 -11.41 -14.60
C PHE A 63 -0.26 -12.40 -14.08
N PRO A 64 -1.04 -13.06 -14.97
CA PRO A 64 -2.10 -13.99 -14.57
C PRO A 64 -1.64 -15.12 -13.64
N GLN A 65 -0.39 -15.57 -13.80
CA GLN A 65 0.21 -16.65 -13.00
C GLN A 65 0.50 -16.24 -11.55
N THR A 66 0.79 -14.96 -11.31
CA THR A 66 1.14 -14.45 -9.98
C THR A 66 0.06 -13.59 -9.35
N LYS A 67 -0.98 -13.19 -10.11
CA LYS A 67 -2.00 -12.23 -9.65
C LYS A 67 -2.63 -12.61 -8.30
N VAL A 68 -2.92 -13.89 -8.07
CA VAL A 68 -3.59 -14.35 -6.84
C VAL A 68 -2.65 -14.24 -5.63
N LEU A 69 -1.39 -14.68 -5.79
CA LEU A 69 -0.36 -14.55 -4.76
C LEU A 69 -0.05 -13.08 -4.49
N ALA A 70 0.03 -12.26 -5.53
CA ALA A 70 0.25 -10.83 -5.42
C ALA A 70 -0.90 -10.13 -4.70
N ALA A 71 -2.16 -10.47 -5.02
CA ALA A 71 -3.34 -9.93 -4.35
C ALA A 71 -3.35 -10.27 -2.85
N TRP A 72 -3.06 -11.53 -2.48
CA TRP A 72 -2.89 -11.92 -1.08
C TRP A 72 -1.74 -11.18 -0.40
N GLY A 73 -0.60 -11.03 -1.10
CA GLY A 73 0.53 -10.28 -0.59
C GLY A 73 0.18 -8.81 -0.33
N VAL A 74 -0.59 -8.17 -1.21
CA VAL A 74 -1.09 -6.80 -1.00
C VAL A 74 -2.00 -6.73 0.22
N VAL A 75 -2.93 -7.66 0.38
CA VAL A 75 -3.81 -7.73 1.57
C VAL A 75 -2.98 -7.80 2.85
N LEU A 76 -2.02 -8.73 2.91
CA LEU A 76 -1.15 -8.91 4.07
C LEU A 76 -0.28 -7.68 4.34
N LEU A 77 0.27 -7.08 3.29
CA LEU A 77 1.10 -5.89 3.40
C LEU A 77 0.30 -4.70 3.94
N LEU A 78 -0.91 -4.48 3.41
CA LEU A 78 -1.81 -3.44 3.89
C LEU A 78 -2.21 -3.65 5.35
N ILE A 79 -2.45 -4.89 5.77
CA ILE A 79 -2.69 -5.21 7.19
C ILE A 79 -1.44 -4.88 8.02
N ALA A 80 -0.25 -5.24 7.55
CA ALA A 80 1.01 -5.01 8.26
C ALA A 80 1.35 -3.52 8.43
N VAL A 81 1.03 -2.67 7.45
CA VAL A 81 1.28 -1.21 7.53
C VAL A 81 0.16 -0.43 8.20
N PHE A 82 -1.01 -1.04 8.42
CA PHE A 82 -2.16 -0.39 9.08
C PHE A 82 -1.83 0.19 10.47
N PRO A 83 -1.10 -0.50 11.36
CA PRO A 83 -0.68 0.06 12.65
C PRO A 83 0.17 1.33 12.51
N ALA A 84 1.01 1.44 11.48
CA ALA A 84 1.79 2.65 11.23
C ALA A 84 0.90 3.84 10.86
N ASN A 85 -0.19 3.61 10.12
CA ASN A 85 -1.16 4.67 9.81
C ASN A 85 -2.00 5.09 11.03
N ILE A 86 -2.34 4.16 11.92
CA ILE A 86 -2.96 4.50 13.21
C ILE A 86 -2.00 5.36 14.05
N TYR A 87 -0.74 4.94 14.16
CA TYR A 87 0.26 5.70 14.90
C TYR A 87 0.44 7.10 14.32
N HIS A 88 0.54 7.26 13.01
CA HIS A 88 0.63 8.56 12.36
C HIS A 88 -0.55 9.48 12.68
N PHE A 89 -1.77 8.94 12.77
CA PHE A 89 -2.93 9.69 13.22
C PHE A 89 -2.79 10.15 14.68
N GLN A 90 -2.31 9.28 15.57
CA GLN A 90 -2.13 9.57 16.99
C GLN A 90 -0.96 10.54 17.27
N SER A 91 0.14 10.43 16.52
CA SER A 91 1.38 11.19 16.70
C SER A 91 1.51 12.38 15.73
N ARG A 92 0.38 12.87 15.21
CA ARG A 92 0.34 13.92 14.18
C ARG A 92 1.05 15.20 14.64
N THR A 93 1.87 15.76 13.76
CA THR A 93 2.55 17.06 13.95
C THR A 93 1.96 18.15 13.05
N ARG A 94 2.34 19.42 13.27
CA ARG A 94 1.91 20.56 12.41
C ARG A 94 2.36 20.46 10.95
N LYS A 95 3.38 19.62 10.67
CA LYS A 95 3.92 19.38 9.32
C LYS A 95 3.24 18.19 8.63
N ASP A 96 2.22 17.60 9.23
CA ASP A 96 1.48 16.47 8.69
C ASP A 96 0.17 16.92 8.03
N PRO A 97 -0.40 16.09 7.14
CA PRO A 97 -1.71 16.34 6.54
C PRO A 97 -2.78 16.69 7.60
N PRO A 98 -3.84 17.40 7.22
CA PRO A 98 -4.92 17.74 8.12
C PRO A 98 -5.56 16.47 8.73
N THR A 99 -6.08 16.58 9.95
CA THR A 99 -6.65 15.43 10.71
C THR A 99 -7.68 14.66 9.88
N TRP A 100 -8.55 15.36 9.15
CA TRP A 100 -9.57 14.72 8.32
C TRP A 100 -8.97 13.81 7.23
N ALA A 101 -7.81 14.15 6.67
CA ALA A 101 -7.15 13.34 5.65
C ALA A 101 -6.54 12.07 6.27
N LEU A 102 -6.04 12.15 7.51
CA LEU A 102 -5.54 10.99 8.24
C LEU A 102 -6.70 10.08 8.67
N ILE A 103 -7.83 10.65 9.11
CA ILE A 103 -9.04 9.89 9.43
C ILE A 103 -9.56 9.18 8.19
N LEU A 104 -9.63 9.85 7.03
CA LEU A 104 -10.09 9.26 5.78
C LEU A 104 -9.19 8.13 5.29
N ARG A 105 -7.88 8.20 5.57
CA ARG A 105 -6.91 7.18 5.18
C ARG A 105 -7.22 5.81 5.79
N LEU A 106 -7.66 5.77 7.05
CA LEU A 106 -7.94 4.52 7.76
C LEU A 106 -9.05 3.67 7.10
N PRO A 107 -10.27 4.17 6.86
CA PRO A 107 -11.29 3.42 6.13
C PRO A 107 -10.89 3.20 4.67
N MET A 108 -10.20 4.14 4.02
CA MET A 108 -9.68 3.94 2.66
C MET A 108 -8.76 2.72 2.59
N GLN A 109 -7.92 2.49 3.59
CA GLN A 109 -7.05 1.31 3.63
C GLN A 109 -7.85 0.01 3.76
N LEU A 110 -8.95 -0.01 4.50
CA LEU A 110 -9.87 -1.15 4.55
C LEU A 110 -10.53 -1.41 3.19
N VAL A 111 -10.90 -0.35 2.47
CA VAL A 111 -11.42 -0.45 1.10
C VAL A 111 -10.36 -1.01 0.16
N LEU A 112 -9.10 -0.58 0.27
CA LEU A 112 -7.98 -1.12 -0.53
C LEU A 112 -7.70 -2.60 -0.22
N ILE A 113 -7.80 -3.00 1.04
CA ILE A 113 -7.70 -4.41 1.45
C ILE A 113 -8.82 -5.23 0.80
N TYR A 114 -10.07 -4.77 0.92
CA TYR A 114 -11.21 -5.45 0.31
C TYR A 114 -11.05 -5.52 -1.22
N TRP A 115 -10.61 -4.44 -1.85
CA TRP A 115 -10.39 -4.39 -3.29
C TRP A 115 -9.34 -5.41 -3.74
N ALA A 116 -8.20 -5.49 -3.06
CA ALA A 116 -7.19 -6.51 -3.33
C ALA A 116 -7.73 -7.92 -3.12
N TYR A 117 -8.53 -8.14 -2.06
CA TYR A 117 -9.18 -9.42 -1.79
C TYR A 117 -10.11 -9.87 -2.92
N THR A 118 -10.75 -8.96 -3.66
CA THR A 118 -11.61 -9.36 -4.81
C THR A 118 -10.85 -10.02 -5.97
N PHE A 119 -9.52 -9.97 -5.97
CA PHE A 119 -8.65 -10.58 -6.99
C PHE A 119 -7.91 -11.84 -6.51
N THR A 120 -8.27 -12.38 -5.34
CA THR A 120 -7.63 -13.59 -4.79
C THR A 120 -8.23 -14.91 -5.30
N TYR A 121 -9.24 -14.86 -6.17
CA TYR A 121 -9.92 -16.02 -6.76
C TYR A 121 -10.26 -15.79 -8.23
#